data_AF-A0A1L3ZY47-F1
#
_entry.id   AF-A0A1L3ZY47-F1
#
_cell.length_a   1.000
_cell.length_b   1.000
_cell.length_c   1.000
_cell.angle_alpha   90.00
_cell.angle_beta   90.00
_cell.angle_gamma   90.00
#
_symmetry.space_group_name_H-M   'P 1'
#
loop_
_entity.id
_entity.type
_entity.pdbx_description
1 polymer ?
#
loop_
_entity_poly.entity_id
_entity_poly.type
_entity_poly.pdbx_seq_one_letter_code
_entity_poly.pdbx_strand_id
1 'polypeptide(L)'
;MQLCNVEVRLGDSAGHTVRKSDVTPAEILVLRAIHGESAVVDINPTKMSKRAQHEEWDRLQRSYGRTPAGLTDAGNGSLLEKLFPGAQKNLPVSLKDIGLAELMNPHRERPEVVDGADA
;
A
#
# COMPACT_ATOMS: atom_id res chain seq x y z
N MET A 1 -1.17 12.03 4.53
CA MET A 1 -1.02 11.02 3.47
C MET A 1 -2.34 10.35 3.15
N GLN A 2 -2.55 10.04 1.88
CA GLN A 2 -3.72 9.33 1.36
C GLN A 2 -3.75 7.89 1.89
N LEU A 3 -4.93 7.39 2.21
CA LEU A 3 -5.17 6.01 2.60
C LEU A 3 -6.05 5.34 1.55
N CYS A 4 -5.78 4.07 1.31
CA CYS A 4 -6.46 3.25 0.32
C CYS A 4 -6.83 1.88 0.92
N ASN A 5 -7.91 1.31 0.40
CA ASN A 5 -8.18 -0.11 0.51
C ASN A 5 -7.66 -0.78 -0.76
N VAL A 6 -6.98 -1.92 -0.61
CA VAL A 6 -6.38 -2.66 -1.73
C VAL A 6 -6.60 -4.15 -1.56
N GLU A 7 -6.55 -4.89 -2.65
CA GLU A 7 -6.46 -6.35 -2.66
C GLU A 7 -5.06 -6.76 -3.12
N VAL A 8 -4.41 -7.64 -2.35
CA VAL A 8 -3.06 -8.15 -2.65
C VAL A 8 -3.17 -9.61 -3.04
N ARG A 9 -2.80 -9.94 -4.27
CA ARG A 9 -2.67 -11.32 -4.77
C ARG A 9 -1.39 -11.94 -4.24
N LEU A 10 -1.51 -13.15 -3.67
CA LEU A 10 -0.38 -13.92 -3.17
C LEU A 10 0.01 -14.99 -4.19
N GLY A 11 1.29 -15.00 -4.61
CA GLY A 11 1.87 -16.07 -5.42
C GLY A 11 1.29 -16.23 -6.82
N ASP A 12 1.12 -15.11 -7.55
CA ASP A 12 0.59 -15.02 -8.93
C ASP A 12 -0.79 -15.69 -9.17
N SER A 13 -1.42 -16.21 -8.12
CA SER A 13 -2.67 -16.96 -8.20
C SER A 13 -3.83 -16.03 -7.90
N ALA A 14 -4.68 -15.76 -8.91
CA ALA A 14 -5.84 -14.88 -8.79
C ALA A 14 -6.86 -15.33 -7.72
N GLY A 15 -6.84 -16.61 -7.32
CA GLY A 15 -7.72 -17.16 -6.27
C GLY A 15 -7.29 -16.84 -4.83
N HIS A 16 -6.09 -16.30 -4.61
CA HIS A 16 -5.54 -16.05 -3.28
C HIS A 16 -5.28 -14.56 -3.07
N THR A 17 -6.34 -13.81 -2.77
CA THR A 17 -6.29 -12.37 -2.50
C THR A 17 -6.48 -12.06 -1.03
N VAL A 18 -5.67 -11.15 -0.49
CA VAL A 18 -5.82 -10.59 0.85
C VAL A 18 -6.26 -9.13 0.75
N ARG A 19 -7.40 -8.80 1.38
CA ARG A 19 -7.86 -7.42 1.52
C ARG A 19 -7.05 -6.71 2.60
N LYS A 20 -6.53 -5.53 2.27
CA LYS A 20 -5.90 -4.62 3.22
C LYS A 20 -6.57 -3.25 3.19
N SER A 21 -6.84 -2.71 4.37
CA SER A 21 -7.38 -1.38 4.58
C SER A 21 -6.34 -0.43 5.17
N ASP A 22 -6.60 0.87 5.05
CA ASP A 22 -5.73 1.94 5.56
C ASP A 22 -4.27 1.85 5.05
N VAL A 23 -4.10 1.43 3.80
CA VAL A 23 -2.81 1.28 3.11
C VAL A 23 -2.38 2.60 2.50
N THR A 24 -1.12 2.98 2.70
CA THR A 24 -0.55 4.21 2.12
C THR A 24 0.01 3.96 0.72
N PRO A 25 0.16 4.99 -0.13
CA PRO A 25 0.86 4.88 -1.41
C PRO A 25 2.27 4.29 -1.28
N ALA A 26 3.00 4.63 -0.21
CA ALA A 26 4.30 4.04 0.09
C ALA A 26 4.20 2.53 0.37
N GLU A 27 3.21 2.08 1.15
CA GLU A 27 2.98 0.66 1.40
C GLU A 27 2.60 -0.10 0.12
N ILE A 28 1.86 0.52 -0.80
CA ILE A 28 1.53 -0.09 -2.11
C ILE A 28 2.80 -0.43 -2.87
N LEU A 29 3.79 0.47 -2.93
CA LEU A 29 5.07 0.18 -3.59
C LEU A 29 5.82 -0.96 -2.90
N VAL A 30 5.80 -1.02 -1.57
CA VAL A 30 6.41 -2.10 -0.81
C VAL A 30 5.75 -3.44 -1.15
N LEU A 31 4.42 -3.48 -1.17
CA LEU A 31 3.66 -4.69 -1.50
C LEU A 31 3.93 -5.16 -2.94
N ARG A 32 4.05 -4.24 -3.90
CA ARG A 32 4.41 -4.56 -5.28
C ARG A 32 5.85 -5.08 -5.39
N ALA A 33 6.77 -4.53 -4.62
CA ALA A 33 8.15 -5.02 -4.59
C ALA A 33 8.27 -6.43 -3.98
N ILE A 34 7.41 -6.78 -3.01
CA ILE A 34 7.42 -8.11 -2.36
C ILE A 34 6.68 -9.15 -3.21
N HIS A 35 5.50 -8.80 -3.73
CA HIS A 35 4.59 -9.76 -4.35
C HIS A 35 4.54 -9.69 -5.88
N GLY A 36 5.19 -8.68 -6.49
CA GLY A 36 5.16 -8.43 -7.92
C GLY A 36 4.33 -7.20 -8.30
N GLU A 37 4.67 -6.60 -9.44
CA GLU A 37 4.11 -5.34 -9.92
C GLU A 37 2.58 -5.39 -10.13
N SER A 38 2.06 -6.56 -10.50
CA SER A 38 0.63 -6.84 -10.72
C SER A 38 -0.09 -7.42 -9.49
N ALA A 39 0.58 -7.54 -8.35
CA ALA A 39 0.00 -8.18 -7.18
C ALA A 39 -1.03 -7.30 -6.45
N VAL A 40 -0.86 -5.97 -6.48
CA VAL A 40 -1.78 -5.03 -5.84
C VAL A 40 -2.83 -4.60 -6.84
N VAL A 41 -4.09 -4.92 -6.55
CA VAL A 41 -5.27 -4.65 -7.39
C VAL A 41 -6.39 -4.02 -6.57
N ASP A 42 -7.44 -3.55 -7.25
CA ASP A 42 -8.64 -2.93 -6.65
C ASP A 42 -8.29 -1.81 -5.65
N ILE A 43 -7.46 -0.85 -6.10
CA ILE A 43 -7.00 0.26 -5.28
C ILE A 43 -8.10 1.31 -5.17
N ASN A 44 -8.69 1.40 -3.97
CA ASN A 44 -9.79 2.30 -3.66
C ASN A 44 -9.34 3.34 -2.63
N PRO A 45 -9.14 4.61 -3.02
CA PRO A 45 -8.79 5.65 -2.06
C PRO A 45 -9.95 5.94 -1.10
N THR A 46 -9.66 6.05 0.19
CA THR A 46 -10.68 6.18 1.24
C THR A 46 -10.70 7.55 1.88
N LYS A 47 -9.59 7.96 2.52
CA LYS A 47 -9.51 9.19 3.30
C LYS A 47 -8.09 9.75 3.30
N MET A 48 -7.97 11.02 3.67
CA MET A 48 -6.68 11.64 3.99
C MET A 48 -6.39 11.49 5.48
N SER A 49 -5.20 10.98 5.79
CA SER A 49 -4.67 10.90 7.15
C SER A 49 -3.69 12.03 7.43
N LYS A 50 -3.69 12.55 8.66
CA LYS A 50 -2.69 13.51 9.16
C LYS A 50 -1.35 12.86 9.55
N ARG A 51 -1.20 11.54 9.37
CA ARG A 51 0.04 10.80 9.67
C ARG A 51 1.24 11.45 8.96
N ALA A 52 2.31 11.69 9.73
CA ALA A 52 3.53 12.28 9.22
C ALA A 52 4.41 11.23 8.52
N GLN A 53 5.33 11.67 7.64
CA GLN A 53 6.19 10.75 6.88
C GLN A 53 7.10 9.91 7.78
N HIS A 54 7.61 10.46 8.88
CA HIS A 54 8.48 9.71 9.80
C HIS A 54 7.71 8.61 10.55
N GLU A 55 6.48 8.88 10.98
CA GLU A 55 5.62 7.88 11.64
C GLU A 55 5.30 6.73 10.69
N GLU A 56 5.02 7.05 9.43
CA GLU A 56 4.75 6.06 8.42
C GLU A 56 5.99 5.24 8.08
N TRP A 57 7.16 5.88 7.98
CA TRP A 57 8.42 5.17 7.82
C TRP A 57 8.63 4.16 8.93
N ASP A 58 8.49 4.58 10.18
CA ASP A 58 8.72 3.71 11.33
C ASP A 58 7.70 2.54 11.36
N ARG A 59 6.45 2.80 10.96
CA ARG A 59 5.45 1.74 10.77
C ARG A 59 5.88 0.74 9.71
N LEU A 60 6.26 1.23 8.53
CA LEU A 60 6.72 0.38 7.42
C LEU A 60 7.96 -0.41 7.84
N GLN A 61 8.92 0.21 8.54
CA GLN A 61 10.12 -0.46 9.03
C GLN A 61 9.78 -1.58 10.01
N ARG A 62 8.79 -1.39 10.89
CA ARG A 62 8.35 -2.44 11.82
C ARG A 62 7.66 -3.59 11.10
N SER A 63 6.84 -3.30 10.09
CA SER A 63 6.06 -4.30 9.35
C SER A 63 6.86 -5.03 8.27
N TYR A 64 7.77 -4.33 7.59
CA TYR A 64 8.46 -4.79 6.37
C TYR A 64 9.98 -4.65 6.43
N GLY A 65 10.54 -3.99 7.45
CA GLY A 65 11.99 -3.81 7.59
C GLY A 65 12.74 -5.10 7.91
N ARG A 66 12.03 -6.14 8.36
CA ARG A 66 12.55 -7.52 8.37
C ARG A 66 12.25 -8.14 7.02
N THR A 67 13.20 -8.02 6.10
CA THR A 67 13.15 -8.70 4.81
C THR A 67 13.02 -10.22 5.05
N PRO A 68 12.06 -10.93 4.42
CA PRO A 68 12.02 -12.38 4.48
C PRO A 68 13.32 -12.97 3.90
N ALA A 69 13.82 -14.04 4.52
CA ALA A 69 15.05 -14.70 4.11
C ALA A 69 14.98 -15.09 2.62
N GLY A 70 15.82 -14.46 1.78
CA GLY A 70 15.83 -14.67 0.33
C GLY A 70 15.84 -13.41 -0.53
N LEU A 71 15.46 -12.23 0.00
CA LEU A 71 15.60 -10.93 -0.69
C LEU A 71 16.85 -10.12 -0.28
N THR A 72 17.69 -10.72 0.56
CA THR A 72 18.99 -10.16 0.96
C THR A 72 20.05 -10.60 -0.02
N ASP A 73 20.19 -9.89 -1.14
CA ASP A 73 21.48 -9.84 -1.81
C ASP A 73 22.51 -9.30 -0.81
N ALA A 74 23.74 -9.80 -0.87
CA ALA A 74 24.85 -9.51 0.05
C ALA A 74 25.28 -8.01 0.13
N GLY A 75 24.48 -7.08 -0.40
CA GLY A 75 24.62 -5.63 -0.30
C GLY A 75 23.56 -5.03 0.64
N ASN A 76 24.02 -4.62 1.82
CA ASN A 76 23.30 -4.07 2.97
C ASN A 76 22.28 -2.95 2.64
N GLY A 77 20.99 -3.28 2.76
CA GLY A 77 19.91 -2.28 2.88
C GLY A 77 18.55 -2.96 3.01
N SER A 78 17.70 -2.46 3.90
CA SER A 78 16.31 -2.89 4.00
C SER A 78 15.55 -2.59 2.71
N LEU A 79 14.51 -3.36 2.39
CA LEU A 79 13.69 -3.11 1.19
C LEU A 79 13.22 -1.64 1.09
N LEU A 80 12.93 -1.03 2.24
CA LEU A 80 12.51 0.36 2.33
C LEU A 80 13.61 1.35 1.92
N GLU A 81 14.86 1.10 2.32
CA GLU A 81 16.00 1.94 1.91
C GLU A 81 16.28 1.83 0.41
N LYS A 82 15.98 0.67 -0.19
CA LYS A 82 16.08 0.49 -1.66
C LYS A 82 14.97 1.23 -2.40
N LEU A 83 13.73 1.19 -1.89
CA LEU A 83 12.57 1.83 -2.52
C LEU A 83 12.54 3.35 -2.31
N PHE A 84 13.05 3.82 -1.18
CA PHE A 84 13.01 5.22 -0.78
C PHE A 84 14.41 5.69 -0.37
N PRO A 85 15.35 5.79 -1.33
CA PRO A 85 16.72 6.16 -1.02
C PRO A 85 16.83 7.63 -0.64
N GLY A 86 17.71 7.94 0.31
CA GLY A 86 18.07 9.31 0.68
C GLY A 86 18.09 9.55 2.19
N ALA A 87 18.81 10.61 2.59
CA ALA A 87 18.85 11.04 4.00
C ALA A 87 17.48 11.59 4.47
N GLN A 88 16.67 12.09 3.53
CA GLN A 88 15.29 12.51 3.77
C GLN A 88 14.34 11.40 3.33
N LYS A 89 13.55 10.88 4.27
CA LYS A 89 12.56 9.81 4.10
C LYS A 89 11.32 10.31 3.36
N ASN A 90 11.49 10.71 2.10
CA ASN A 90 10.43 11.26 1.25
C ASN A 90 9.51 10.13 0.76
N LEU A 91 8.52 9.79 1.59
CA LEU A 91 7.51 8.80 1.22
C LEU A 91 6.44 9.44 0.32
N PRO A 92 5.98 8.74 -0.73
CA PRO A 92 4.85 9.19 -1.54
C PRO A 92 3.60 9.32 -0.67
N VAL A 93 2.91 10.44 -0.80
CA VAL A 93 1.75 10.82 0.02
C VAL A 93 0.44 10.65 -0.71
N SER A 94 0.47 10.50 -2.04
CA SER A 94 -0.71 10.32 -2.89
C SER A 94 -0.50 9.26 -3.97
N LEU A 95 -1.59 8.70 -4.50
CA LEU A 95 -1.55 7.78 -5.65
C LEU A 95 -0.99 8.44 -6.92
N LYS A 96 -1.09 9.77 -7.04
CA LYS A 96 -0.48 10.53 -8.14
C LYS A 96 1.05 10.44 -8.11
N ASP A 97 1.62 10.46 -6.92
CA ASP A 97 3.09 10.42 -6.73
C ASP A 97 3.71 9.11 -7.23
N ILE A 98 2.89 8.05 -7.32
CA ILE A 98 3.31 6.71 -7.75
C ILE A 98 2.71 6.32 -9.11
N GLY A 99 2.09 7.26 -9.84
CA GLY A 99 1.52 7.02 -11.17
C GLY A 99 0.28 6.12 -11.19
N LEU A 100 -0.37 5.86 -10.05
CA LEU A 100 -1.56 5.00 -9.95
C LEU A 100 -2.87 5.80 -9.86
N ALA A 101 -2.85 7.08 -10.20
CA ALA A 101 -4.04 7.92 -10.18
C ALA A 101 -5.11 7.47 -11.20
N GLU A 102 -4.68 6.87 -12.33
CA GLU A 102 -5.60 6.38 -13.37
C GLU A 102 -6.21 5.00 -13.04
N LEU A 103 -5.59 4.25 -12.12
CA LEU A 103 -6.14 2.98 -11.61
C LEU A 103 -7.19 3.19 -10.51
N MET A 104 -7.51 4.44 -10.19
CA MET A 104 -8.63 4.77 -9.33
C MET A 104 -9.90 4.28 -10.00
N ASN A 105 -10.48 3.20 -9.47
CA ASN A 105 -11.71 2.65 -10.00
C ASN A 105 -12.85 3.64 -9.68
N PRO A 106 -13.39 4.39 -10.66
CA PRO A 106 -14.36 5.45 -10.37
C PRO A 106 -15.77 4.89 -10.07
N HIS A 107 -15.96 3.57 -10.15
CA HIS A 107 -17.27 2.93 -10.18
C HIS A 107 -17.66 2.10 -8.96
N ARG A 108 -16.90 2.12 -7.87
CA ARG A 108 -17.41 1.58 -6.60
C ARG A 108 -18.13 2.69 -5.84
N GLU A 109 -19.32 3.03 -6.31
CA GLU A 109 -20.31 3.66 -5.45
C GLU A 109 -20.37 2.82 -4.18
N ARG A 110 -20.07 3.48 -3.05
CA ARG A 110 -20.26 2.94 -1.72
C ARG A 110 -21.69 2.38 -1.71
N PRO A 111 -21.96 1.11 -1.35
CA PRO A 111 -23.34 0.74 -1.10
C PRO A 111 -23.82 1.71 -0.03
N GLU A 112 -24.78 2.56 -0.39
CA GLU A 112 -25.50 3.38 0.58
C GLU A 112 -25.93 2.40 1.65
N VAL A 113 -25.50 2.65 2.88
CA VAL A 113 -26.02 1.93 4.03
C VAL A 113 -27.48 2.34 4.06
N VAL A 114 -28.35 1.48 3.52
CA VAL A 114 -29.79 1.64 3.65
C VAL A 114 -30.03 1.45 5.14
N ASP A 115 -30.13 2.55 5.88
CA ASP A 115 -30.63 2.56 7.25
C ASP A 115 -32.03 1.98 7.17
N GLY A 116 -32.12 0.68 7.44
CA GLY A 116 -33.37 -0.03 7.65
C GLY A 116 -34.01 0.51 8.92
N ALA A 117 -34.74 1.60 8.75
CA ALA A 117 -35.88 1.91 9.59
C ALA A 117 -36.90 0.77 9.47
N ASP A 118 -37.34 0.26 10.63
CA ASP A 118 -38.52 -0.55 10.95
C ASP A 118 -38.10 -1.67 11.93
N ALA A 119 -38.67 -1.82 13.14
CA ALA A 119 -39.93 -1.33 13.69
C ALA A 119 -39.85 -1.23 15.23
#